data_AF-A0A2D6QBC8-F1
#
_entry.id   AF-A0A2D6QBC8-F1
#
_cell.length_a   1.000
_cell.length_b   1.000
_cell.length_c   1.000
_cell.angle_alpha   90.00
_cell.angle_beta   90.00
_cell.angle_gamma   90.00
#
_symmetry.space_group_name_H-M   'P 1'
#
loop_
_entity.id
_entity.type
_entity.pdbx_description
1 polymer ?
#
loop_
_entity_poly.entity_id
_entity_poly.type
_entity_poly.pdbx_seq_one_letter_code
_entity_poly.pdbx_strand_id
1 'polypeptide(L)'
;MVREMDLDALILEFRSPLTGLLSSWGAAPRDAIELAQDTFAEAYLSRERFAGDWADQGAVGGWLCGIAQNLFHASRRKATGGGRLVSLDEAGEPAEGRGDDSADSEEDKDLLREALAGLKGPWRTVLTMRYAE
;
A
#
# COMPACT_ATOMS: atom_id res chain seq x y z
N MET A 1 -18.76 -12.86 14.66
CA MET A 1 -19.01 -11.47 15.05
C MET A 1 -17.97 -10.65 14.31
N VAL A 2 -18.38 -9.88 13.30
CA VAL A 2 -17.44 -9.02 12.56
C VAL A 2 -16.92 -8.00 13.56
N ARG A 3 -15.61 -7.99 13.81
CA ARG A 3 -15.00 -6.98 14.66
C ARG A 3 -15.13 -5.65 13.92
N GLU A 4 -15.66 -4.63 14.56
CA GLU A 4 -15.70 -3.29 13.96
C GLU A 4 -14.29 -2.71 13.92
N MET A 5 -14.01 -1.81 12.97
CA MET A 5 -12.69 -1.20 12.84
C MET A 5 -12.36 -0.32 14.06
N ASP A 6 -11.25 -0.60 14.72
CA ASP A 6 -10.65 0.27 15.75
C ASP A 6 -9.59 1.17 15.10
N LEU A 7 -9.95 2.43 14.86
CA LEU A 7 -9.08 3.39 14.19
C LEU A 7 -7.82 3.71 15.02
N ASP A 8 -7.95 3.82 16.34
CA ASP A 8 -6.83 4.19 17.21
C ASP A 8 -5.79 3.07 17.24
N ALA A 9 -6.25 1.81 17.35
CA ALA A 9 -5.37 0.65 17.27
C ALA A 9 -4.67 0.56 15.90
N LEU A 10 -5.41 0.81 14.82
CA LEU A 10 -4.88 0.78 13.45
C LEU A 10 -3.84 1.89 13.22
N ILE A 11 -4.07 3.12 13.70
CA ILE A 11 -3.09 4.20 13.63
C ILE A 11 -1.84 3.85 14.44
N LEU A 12 -2.00 3.35 15.65
CA LEU A 12 -0.87 3.01 16.52
C LEU A 12 0.04 1.96 15.86
N GLU A 13 -0.56 0.97 15.23
CA GLU A 13 0.14 -0.12 14.54
C GLU A 13 0.81 0.34 13.25
N PHE A 14 0.06 1.00 12.36
CA PHE A 14 0.49 1.20 10.98
C PHE A 14 1.11 2.57 10.69
N ARG A 15 1.05 3.56 11.60
CA ARG A 15 1.57 4.91 11.34
C ARG A 15 3.03 4.90 10.86
N SER A 16 3.91 4.21 11.60
CA SER A 16 5.33 4.17 11.28
C SER A 16 5.61 3.36 10.00
N PRO A 17 5.06 2.13 9.82
CA PRO A 17 5.17 1.40 8.57
C PRO A 17 4.68 2.18 7.35
N LEU A 18 3.52 2.83 7.43
CA LEU A 18 2.91 3.54 6.32
C LEU A 18 3.71 4.80 5.93
N THR A 19 4.18 5.56 6.92
CA THR A 19 5.07 6.71 6.68
C THR A 19 6.39 6.26 6.04
N GLY A 20 6.95 5.13 6.48
CA GLY A 20 8.15 4.53 5.92
C GLY A 20 7.96 4.05 4.48
N LEU A 21 6.82 3.40 4.20
CA LEU A 21 6.42 2.97 2.86
C LEU A 21 6.32 4.16 1.91
N LEU A 22 5.58 5.21 2.28
CA LEU A 22 5.42 6.42 1.47
C LEU A 22 6.75 7.14 1.22
N SER A 23 7.62 7.17 2.22
CA SER A 23 8.99 7.69 2.10
C SER A 23 9.82 6.85 1.12
N SER A 24 9.66 5.52 1.12
CA SER A 24 10.34 4.62 0.18
C SER A 24 9.90 4.80 -1.27
N TRP A 25 8.68 5.32 -1.49
CA TRP A 25 8.17 5.72 -2.80
C TRP A 25 8.65 7.11 -3.24
N GLY A 26 9.37 7.83 -2.38
CA GLY A 26 9.96 9.14 -2.66
C GLY A 26 9.11 10.34 -2.23
N ALA A 27 8.11 10.15 -1.36
CA ALA A 27 7.43 11.28 -0.73
C ALA A 27 8.40 12.06 0.18
N ALA A 28 8.31 13.40 0.18
CA ALA A 28 9.06 14.20 1.15
C ALA A 28 8.61 13.86 2.58
N PRO A 29 9.46 14.03 3.61
CA PRO A 29 9.13 13.58 4.98
C PRO A 29 7.80 14.12 5.52
N ARG A 30 7.49 15.38 5.22
CA ARG A 30 6.22 16.01 5.60
C ARG A 30 5.04 15.39 4.84
N ASP A 31 5.15 15.29 3.52
CA ASP A 31 4.11 14.73 2.66
C ASP A 31 3.83 13.26 2.98
N ALA A 32 4.85 12.49 3.37
CA ALA A 32 4.69 11.10 3.80
C ALA A 32 3.82 10.97 5.06
N ILE A 33 3.96 11.91 6.01
CA ILE A 33 3.13 11.94 7.23
C ILE A 33 1.70 12.36 6.88
N GLU A 34 1.54 13.40 6.06
CA GLU A 34 0.23 13.89 5.62
C GLU A 34 -0.53 12.79 4.82
N LEU A 35 0.12 12.13 3.87
CA LEU A 35 -0.46 11.01 3.11
C LEU A 35 -0.80 9.81 3.99
N ALA A 36 0.00 9.52 5.04
CA ALA A 36 -0.35 8.46 5.99
C ALA A 36 -1.62 8.80 6.77
N GLN A 37 -1.79 10.06 7.20
CA GLN A 37 -3.01 10.54 7.86
C GLN A 37 -4.23 10.45 6.92
N ASP A 38 -4.07 10.91 5.68
CA ASP A 38 -5.13 10.83 4.66
C ASP A 38 -5.53 9.38 4.38
N THR A 39 -4.56 8.45 4.38
CA THR A 39 -4.84 7.02 4.22
C THR A 39 -5.72 6.50 5.35
N PHE A 40 -5.43 6.85 6.61
CA PHE A 40 -6.26 6.43 7.75
C PHE A 40 -7.65 7.05 7.72
N ALA A 41 -7.75 8.32 7.31
CA ALA A 41 -9.03 9.00 7.15
C ALA A 41 -9.88 8.30 6.06
N GLU A 42 -9.29 8.02 4.90
CA GLU A 42 -9.97 7.33 3.79
C GLU A 42 -10.34 5.90 4.18
N ALA A 43 -9.47 5.17 4.89
CA ALA A 43 -9.77 3.84 5.42
C ALA A 43 -10.98 3.89 6.38
N TYR A 44 -11.04 4.88 7.28
CA TYR A 44 -12.20 5.02 8.17
C TYR A 44 -13.49 5.31 7.42
N LEU A 45 -13.45 6.21 6.43
CA LEU A 45 -14.63 6.58 5.62
C LEU A 45 -15.09 5.43 4.72
N SER A 46 -14.17 4.60 4.26
CA SER A 46 -14.44 3.49 3.33
C SER A 46 -14.48 2.12 4.00
N ARG A 47 -14.45 2.03 5.34
CA ARG A 47 -14.37 0.79 6.12
C ARG A 47 -15.41 -0.28 5.74
N GLU A 48 -16.61 0.12 5.33
CA GLU A 48 -17.67 -0.81 4.90
C GLU A 48 -17.32 -1.53 3.58
N ARG A 49 -16.32 -1.05 2.83
CA ARG A 49 -15.82 -1.67 1.60
C ARG A 49 -14.70 -2.68 1.86
N PHE A 50 -14.18 -2.75 3.09
CA PHE A 50 -13.17 -3.73 3.44
C PHE A 50 -13.82 -5.10 3.56
N ALA A 51 -13.40 -6.04 2.71
CA ALA A 51 -13.95 -7.39 2.66
C ALA A 51 -13.12 -8.42 3.48
N GLY A 52 -12.03 -7.99 4.13
CA GLY A 52 -11.16 -8.84 4.92
C GLY A 52 -11.53 -8.91 6.41
N ASP A 53 -10.70 -9.60 7.19
CA ASP A 53 -10.80 -9.63 8.65
C ASP A 53 -9.94 -8.52 9.27
N TRP A 54 -10.53 -7.68 10.13
CA TRP A 54 -9.82 -6.63 10.86
C TRP A 54 -8.77 -7.17 11.85
N ALA A 55 -8.85 -8.45 12.22
CA ALA A 55 -7.83 -9.11 13.02
C ALA A 55 -6.62 -9.58 12.17
N ASP A 56 -6.76 -9.67 10.85
CA ASP A 56 -5.68 -10.05 9.95
C ASP A 56 -4.87 -8.81 9.54
N GLN A 57 -3.71 -8.65 10.19
CA GLN A 57 -2.81 -7.52 9.91
C GLN A 57 -2.28 -7.52 8.47
N GLY A 58 -2.17 -8.68 7.81
CA GLY A 58 -1.77 -8.77 6.41
C GLY A 58 -2.84 -8.19 5.50
N ALA A 59 -4.09 -8.64 5.67
CA ALA A 59 -5.23 -8.13 4.91
C ALA A 59 -5.45 -6.62 5.12
N VAL A 60 -5.39 -6.15 6.38
CA VAL A 60 -5.49 -4.72 6.70
C VAL A 60 -4.32 -3.94 6.09
N GLY A 61 -3.09 -4.44 6.22
CA GLY A 61 -1.89 -3.80 5.70
C GLY A 61 -1.91 -3.66 4.17
N GLY A 62 -2.30 -4.70 3.45
CA GLY A 62 -2.45 -4.68 1.99
C GLY A 62 -3.54 -3.70 1.54
N TRP A 63 -4.67 -3.65 2.26
CA TRP A 63 -5.74 -2.70 1.97
C TRP A 63 -5.30 -1.23 2.18
N LEU A 64 -4.60 -0.94 3.29
CA LEU A 64 -4.01 0.38 3.54
C LEU A 64 -2.97 0.75 2.48
N CYS A 65 -2.17 -0.21 2.02
CA CYS A 65 -1.19 -0.01 0.94
C CYS A 65 -1.88 0.44 -0.35
N GLY A 66 -2.98 -0.22 -0.74
CA GLY A 66 -3.78 0.16 -1.91
C GLY A 66 -4.35 1.59 -1.82
N ILE A 67 -4.90 1.97 -0.66
CA ILE A 67 -5.38 3.34 -0.43
C ILE A 67 -4.21 4.35 -0.54
N ALA A 68 -3.09 4.09 0.14
CA ALA A 68 -1.92 4.96 0.12
C ALA A 68 -1.34 5.13 -1.28
N GLN A 69 -1.29 4.06 -2.07
CA GLN A 69 -0.81 4.09 -3.45
C GLN A 69 -1.68 5.01 -4.32
N ASN A 70 -3.01 4.90 -4.19
CA ASN A 70 -3.94 5.77 -4.91
C ASN A 70 -3.75 7.26 -4.55
N LEU A 71 -3.63 7.56 -3.25
CA LEU A 71 -3.40 8.93 -2.77
C LEU A 71 -2.05 9.48 -3.23
N PHE A 72 -0.98 8.66 -3.18
CA PHE A 72 0.35 9.04 -3.66
C PHE A 72 0.37 9.35 -5.15
N HIS A 73 -0.29 8.53 -5.98
CA HIS A 73 -0.39 8.82 -7.41
C HIS A 73 -1.23 10.07 -7.69
N ALA A 74 -2.32 10.27 -6.96
CA ALA A 74 -3.14 11.49 -7.08
C ALA A 74 -2.34 12.75 -6.70
N SER A 75 -1.58 12.72 -5.62
CA SER A 75 -0.75 13.84 -5.17
C SER A 75 0.34 14.16 -6.20
N ARG A 76 1.00 13.15 -6.76
CA ARG A 76 1.98 13.33 -7.84
C ARG A 76 1.38 13.96 -9.09
N ARG A 77 0.22 13.48 -9.55
CA ARG A 77 -0.47 14.07 -10.70
C ARG A 77 -0.76 15.56 -10.46
N LYS A 78 -1.18 15.93 -9.25
CA LYS A 78 -1.45 17.33 -8.87
C LYS A 78 -0.17 18.16 -8.82
N ALA A 79 0.91 17.63 -8.23
CA ALA A 79 2.20 18.30 -8.12
C ALA A 79 2.86 18.56 -9.48
N THR A 80 2.68 17.65 -10.45
CA THR A 80 3.14 17.85 -11.84
C THR A 80 2.20 18.74 -12.67
N GLY A 81 1.26 19.44 -12.02
CA GLY A 81 0.34 20.38 -12.68
C GLY A 81 -0.85 19.76 -13.39
N GLY A 82 -1.16 18.48 -13.11
CA GLY A 82 -2.01 17.66 -13.98
C GLY A 82 -1.27 17.48 -15.29
N GLY A 83 -0.52 16.39 -15.42
CA GLY A 83 0.26 16.11 -16.63
C GLY A 83 -0.57 16.47 -17.86
N ARG A 84 -0.02 17.34 -18.73
CA ARG A 84 -0.61 17.74 -20.01
C ARG A 84 -1.29 16.51 -20.59
N LEU A 85 -2.62 16.54 -20.67
CA LEU A 85 -3.38 15.45 -21.26
C LEU A 85 -2.89 15.33 -22.70
N VAL A 86 -2.12 14.27 -22.96
CA VAL A 86 -1.63 13.91 -24.29
C VAL A 86 -2.74 13.07 -24.91
N SER A 87 -3.05 13.34 -26.18
CA SER A 87 -4.03 12.53 -26.92
C SER A 87 -3.61 11.06 -26.89
N LEU A 88 -4.56 10.12 -26.82
CA LEU A 88 -4.26 8.69 -26.95
C LEU A 88 -3.51 8.36 -28.27
N ASP A 89 -3.64 9.22 -29.28
CA ASP A 89 -2.90 9.14 -30.55
C ASP A 89 -1.41 9.57 -30.44
N GLU A 90 -1.07 10.40 -29.45
CA GLU A 90 0.30 10.85 -29.17
C GLU A 90 0.98 9.98 -28.09
N ALA A 91 0.19 9.33 -27.24
CA ALA A 91 0.67 8.34 -26.29
C ALA A 91 0.97 7.04 -27.06
N GLY A 92 2.25 6.76 -27.32
CA GLY A 92 2.67 5.49 -27.90
C GLY A 92 2.10 4.29 -27.13
N GLU A 93 2.00 3.14 -27.78
CA GLU A 93 1.32 1.97 -27.23
C GLU A 93 1.80 1.66 -25.79
N PRO A 94 0.87 1.43 -24.84
CA PRO A 94 1.25 1.02 -23.51
C PRO A 94 2.06 -0.27 -23.63
N ALA A 95 3.27 -0.27 -23.08
CA ALA A 95 4.07 -1.48 -23.00
C ALA A 95 3.19 -2.57 -22.39
N GLU A 96 3.02 -3.68 -23.11
CA GLU A 96 2.24 -4.82 -22.64
C GLU A 96 2.69 -5.14 -21.22
N GLY A 97 1.74 -5.05 -20.28
CA GLY A 97 1.99 -5.42 -18.90
C GLY A 97 2.53 -6.83 -18.93
N ARG A 98 3.78 -7.00 -18.51
CA ARG A 98 4.40 -8.31 -18.37
C ARG A 98 3.55 -9.06 -17.33
N GLY A 99 2.65 -9.90 -17.81
CA GLY A 99 1.92 -10.83 -16.95
C GLY A 99 2.96 -11.63 -16.20
N ASP A 100 2.90 -11.55 -14.87
CA ASP A 100 3.78 -12.36 -14.03
C ASP A 100 3.22 -13.79 -14.05
N ASP A 101 3.68 -14.56 -15.04
CA ASP A 101 3.39 -15.99 -15.19
C ASP A 101 4.29 -16.84 -14.26
N SER A 102 4.62 -16.35 -13.06
CA SER A 102 5.23 -17.20 -12.03
C SER A 102 4.12 -17.89 -11.25
N ALA A 103 3.93 -19.19 -11.52
CA ALA A 103 3.20 -20.05 -10.62
C ALA A 103 4.00 -20.13 -9.31
N ASP A 104 3.66 -19.29 -8.33
CA ASP A 104 4.29 -19.28 -7.02
C ASP A 104 4.10 -20.64 -6.32
N SER A 105 5.18 -21.41 -6.24
CA SER A 105 5.21 -22.70 -5.55
C SER A 105 5.02 -22.46 -4.04
N GLU A 106 4.36 -23.39 -3.32
CA GLU A 106 4.27 -23.28 -1.84
C GLU A 106 5.66 -23.26 -1.17
N GLU A 107 6.67 -23.91 -1.78
CA GLU A 107 8.08 -23.82 -1.35
C GLU A 107 8.64 -22.39 -1.45
N ASP A 108 8.31 -21.64 -2.52
CA ASP A 108 8.78 -20.26 -2.71
C ASP A 108 8.14 -19.33 -1.67
N LYS A 109 6.85 -19.56 -1.34
CA LYS A 109 6.14 -18.81 -0.29
C LYS A 109 6.70 -19.09 1.10
N ASP A 110 7.08 -20.34 1.39
CA ASP A 110 7.71 -20.72 2.66
C ASP A 110 9.08 -20.04 2.80
N LEU A 111 9.88 -20.04 1.74
CA LEU A 111 11.21 -19.41 1.72
C LEU A 111 11.12 -17.88 1.84
N LEU A 112 10.13 -17.26 1.19
CA LEU A 112 9.83 -15.84 1.34
C LEU A 112 9.40 -15.50 2.77
N ARG A 113 8.54 -16.32 3.39
CA ARG A 113 8.12 -16.14 4.79
C ARG A 113 9.31 -16.22 5.75
N GLU A 114 10.23 -17.15 5.55
CA GLU A 114 11.45 -17.28 6.35
C GLU A 114 12.38 -16.07 6.17
N ALA A 115 12.61 -15.64 4.92
CA ALA A 115 13.44 -14.47 4.62
C ALA A 115 12.85 -13.18 5.24
N LEU A 116 11.53 -13.00 5.14
CA LEU A 116 10.82 -11.88 5.78
C LEU A 116 10.94 -11.96 7.31
N ALA A 117 10.84 -13.15 7.91
CA ALA A 117 11.01 -13.35 9.35
C ALA A 117 12.42 -12.99 9.85
N GLY A 118 13.44 -13.03 8.98
CA GLY A 118 14.80 -12.57 9.29
C GLY A 118 14.97 -11.04 9.31
N LEU A 119 14.05 -10.28 8.73
CA LEU A 119 14.16 -8.82 8.66
C LEU A 119 13.81 -8.14 9.97
N LYS A 120 14.40 -6.97 10.23
CA LYS A 120 13.99 -6.09 11.34
C LYS A 120 12.52 -5.67 11.14
N GLY A 121 11.76 -5.61 12.24
CA GLY A 121 10.31 -5.38 12.26
C GLY A 121 9.81 -4.32 11.27
N PRO A 122 10.31 -3.07 11.30
CA PRO A 122 9.81 -2.01 10.40
C PRO A 122 9.94 -2.34 8.91
N TRP A 123 11.03 -3.02 8.51
CA TRP A 123 11.27 -3.38 7.11
C TRP A 123 10.41 -4.55 6.67
N ARG A 124 10.23 -5.53 7.57
CA ARG A 124 9.32 -6.65 7.36
C ARG A 124 7.90 -6.15 7.12
N THR A 125 7.40 -5.28 7.99
CA THR A 125 6.04 -4.74 7.87
C THR A 125 5.84 -4.02 6.54
N VAL A 126 6.78 -3.18 6.12
CA VAL A 126 6.71 -2.46 4.83
C VAL A 126 6.65 -3.43 3.64
N LEU A 127 7.47 -4.48 3.65
CA LEU A 127 7.49 -5.46 2.57
C LEU A 127 6.24 -6.35 2.57
N THR A 128 5.80 -6.80 3.75
CA THR A 128 4.55 -7.56 3.91
C THR A 128 3.36 -6.73 3.42
N MET A 129 3.27 -5.45 3.76
CA MET A 129 2.20 -4.57 3.28
C MET A 129 2.16 -4.43 1.75
N ARG A 130 3.29 -4.61 1.05
CA ARG A 130 3.39 -4.38 -0.39
C ARG A 130 3.27 -5.65 -1.23
N TYR A 131 3.71 -6.79 -0.72
CA TYR A 131 3.92 -8.00 -1.52
C TYR A 131 3.25 -9.25 -0.94
N ALA A 132 2.57 -9.17 0.21
CA ALA A 132 1.75 -10.28 0.68
C ALA A 132 0.38 -10.20 -0.01
N GLU A 133 0.23 -10.91 -1.13
CA GLU A 133 -1.05 -11.26 -1.75
C GLU A 133 -1.27 -12.77 -1.68
#